data_AF-A0A6B2CJH3-F1
#
_entry.id   AF-A0A6B2CJH3-F1
#
_cell.length_a   1.000
_cell.length_b   1.000
_cell.length_c   1.000
_cell.angle_alpha   90.00
_cell.angle_beta   90.00
_cell.angle_gamma   90.00
#
_symmetry.space_group_name_H-M   'P 1'
#
loop_
_entity.id
_entity.type
_entity.pdbx_description
1 polymer ?
#
loop_
_entity_poly.entity_id
_entity_poly.type
_entity_poly.pdbx_seq_one_letter_code
_entity_poly.pdbx_strand_id
1 'polypeptide(L)'
;MSINVKDLIVKLILSGMGMSSRIDGNDVRIAVEFIRSFIDGDRVVHKPLQDIASRLAGILDGDLNINSRMNVASISTGSRRITLSTSLGRREQSISINVGCLNRGSTLMLSSRAFIMEFLKSGILRRGSITDYVVVDSDELLRALNEVEAKYSDKITMKIPEFSFYFLKRGNSLVRLDKLGSSANNIQSSDQPKWKYLIVPRSILEQYELILGVNLGFLETNLDSSKAMSSISLSHIVSTAPPQLSQENNKVKMTLRLYWIDSKTFIDPCMHYNVANAQPEEVSHYYVKPEDKVLLSGDLLELINKAERTRDNDVNKFDLLSNIFIIPYISKPEEVKPPSPHRELQNLLVKLGETLGFNAVTEYDIGGFRLDVAWLDGDELEYAFEVVIGGSVIEALYRLERSEARNKVLVVDDEKLNEVKTKANTDIKVISISSIISGKKAEVIRQILS
;
A
#
# COMPACT_ATOMS: atom_id res chain seq x y z
N MET A 1 -8.62 24.01 16.86
CA MET A 1 -7.58 23.12 16.29
C MET A 1 -6.94 23.91 15.15
N SER A 2 -5.65 24.24 15.23
CA SER A 2 -4.95 24.98 14.16
C SER A 2 -4.86 24.07 12.93
N ILE A 3 -5.46 24.46 11.81
CA ILE A 3 -5.37 23.68 10.56
C ILE A 3 -3.98 23.91 9.97
N ASN A 4 -3.26 22.85 9.67
CA ASN A 4 -1.98 22.94 8.97
C ASN A 4 -2.23 23.28 7.49
N VAL A 5 -1.93 24.51 7.09
CA VAL A 5 -2.15 25.03 5.73
C VAL A 5 -1.50 24.14 4.66
N LYS A 6 -0.32 23.57 4.95
CA LYS A 6 0.40 22.67 4.03
C LYS A 6 -0.37 21.39 3.75
N ASP A 7 -0.90 20.76 4.80
CA ASP A 7 -1.63 19.50 4.66
C ASP A 7 -2.92 19.72 3.86
N LEU A 8 -3.54 20.90 3.99
CA LEU A 8 -4.72 21.26 3.20
C LEU A 8 -4.38 21.46 1.71
N ILE A 9 -3.29 22.15 1.40
CA ILE A 9 -2.81 22.32 0.01
C ILE A 9 -2.52 20.95 -0.60
N VAL A 10 -1.80 20.09 0.11
CA VAL A 10 -1.51 18.72 -0.36
C VAL A 10 -2.82 17.95 -0.60
N LYS A 11 -3.77 18.01 0.33
CA LYS A 11 -5.07 17.36 0.18
C LYS A 11 -5.81 17.83 -1.08
N LEU A 12 -5.81 19.13 -1.36
CA LEU A 12 -6.41 19.68 -2.57
C LEU A 12 -5.76 19.13 -3.84
N ILE A 13 -4.43 19.14 -3.92
CA ILE A 13 -3.68 18.63 -5.07
C ILE A 13 -3.97 17.15 -5.30
N LEU A 14 -3.88 16.34 -4.24
CA LEU A 14 -4.10 14.89 -4.32
C LEU A 14 -5.56 14.51 -4.62
N SER A 15 -6.53 15.32 -4.18
CA SER A 15 -7.94 15.15 -4.56
C SER A 15 -8.20 15.45 -6.03
N GLY A 16 -7.36 16.30 -6.64
CA GLY A 16 -7.42 16.63 -8.05
C GLY A 16 -6.74 15.61 -8.96
N MET A 17 -6.06 14.59 -8.43
CA MET A 17 -5.42 13.58 -9.28
C MET A 17 -6.45 12.89 -10.19
N GLY A 18 -6.20 12.97 -11.49
CA GLY A 18 -7.07 12.45 -12.53
C GLY A 18 -7.02 10.93 -12.65
N MET A 19 -7.37 10.42 -13.85
CA MET A 19 -7.27 8.99 -14.15
C MET A 19 -5.83 8.47 -14.18
N SER A 20 -4.85 9.33 -14.43
CA SER A 20 -3.45 8.98 -14.16
C SER A 20 -3.31 8.71 -12.67
N SER A 21 -2.96 7.49 -12.31
CA SER A 21 -2.69 7.13 -10.91
C SER A 21 -1.38 7.73 -10.38
N ARG A 22 -0.74 8.68 -11.11
CA ARG A 22 0.57 9.24 -10.76
C ARG A 22 0.67 10.72 -11.16
N ILE A 23 1.32 11.50 -10.31
CA ILE A 23 1.78 12.88 -10.56
C ILE A 23 3.25 13.01 -10.12
N ASP A 24 4.00 13.92 -10.73
CA ASP A 24 5.37 14.26 -10.35
C ASP A 24 5.50 15.70 -9.79
N GLY A 25 6.72 16.12 -9.48
CA GLY A 25 7.02 17.46 -9.00
C GLY A 25 6.59 18.59 -9.95
N ASN A 26 6.57 18.37 -11.27
CA ASN A 26 6.10 19.37 -12.23
C ASN A 26 4.58 19.55 -12.14
N ASP A 27 3.83 18.45 -11.99
CA ASP A 27 2.38 18.51 -11.80
C ASP A 27 2.03 19.26 -10.50
N VAL A 28 2.79 19.05 -9.41
CA VAL A 28 2.63 19.79 -8.15
C VAL A 28 2.98 21.27 -8.32
N ARG A 29 4.08 21.59 -9.01
CA ARG A 29 4.46 22.97 -9.32
C ARG A 29 3.37 23.71 -10.10
N ILE A 30 2.79 23.08 -11.13
CA ILE A 30 1.67 23.64 -11.89
C ILE A 30 0.47 23.92 -10.98
N ALA A 31 0.14 22.98 -10.08
CA ALA A 31 -0.94 23.15 -9.13
C ALA A 31 -0.73 24.34 -8.18
N VAL A 32 0.47 24.45 -7.63
CA VAL A 32 0.86 25.54 -6.72
C VAL A 32 0.81 26.87 -7.44
N GLU A 33 1.35 26.98 -8.65
CA GLU A 33 1.32 28.22 -9.43
C GLU A 33 -0.08 28.62 -9.87
N PHE A 34 -0.94 27.63 -10.13
CA PHE A 34 -2.35 27.89 -10.39
C PHE A 34 -3.03 28.55 -9.18
N ILE A 35 -2.83 28.02 -7.96
CA ILE A 35 -3.37 28.63 -6.72
C ILE A 35 -2.75 30.03 -6.51
N ARG A 36 -1.42 30.14 -6.62
CA ARG A 36 -0.65 31.38 -6.45
C ARG A 36 -1.06 32.47 -7.44
N SER A 37 -1.63 32.11 -8.59
CA SER A 37 -2.11 33.06 -9.60
C SER A 37 -3.27 33.94 -9.13
N PHE A 38 -4.07 33.44 -8.18
CA PHE A 38 -5.21 34.17 -7.62
C PHE A 38 -4.87 34.99 -6.39
N ILE A 39 -3.69 34.81 -5.78
CA ILE A 39 -3.29 35.54 -4.57
C ILE A 39 -2.59 36.83 -4.97
N ASP A 40 -3.05 37.96 -4.43
CA ASP A 40 -2.45 39.28 -4.61
C ASP A 40 -2.46 40.02 -3.27
N GLY A 41 -1.29 40.10 -2.63
CA GLY A 41 -1.16 40.57 -1.25
C GLY A 41 -2.03 39.76 -0.28
N ASP A 42 -2.94 40.45 0.41
CA ASP A 42 -3.89 39.89 1.37
C ASP A 42 -5.23 39.49 0.73
N ARG A 43 -5.34 39.44 -0.60
CA ARG A 43 -6.61 39.17 -1.29
C ARG A 43 -6.52 38.02 -2.29
N VAL A 44 -7.67 37.40 -2.55
CA VAL A 44 -7.88 36.54 -3.72
C VAL A 44 -8.54 37.37 -4.82
N VAL A 45 -7.82 37.58 -5.91
CA VAL A 45 -8.27 38.38 -7.05
C VAL A 45 -8.72 37.46 -8.17
N HIS A 46 -9.97 37.63 -8.62
CA HIS A 46 -10.44 37.01 -9.85
C HIS A 46 -9.78 37.69 -11.05
N LYS A 47 -8.84 36.99 -11.69
CA LYS A 47 -8.14 37.45 -12.89
C LYS A 47 -8.77 36.86 -14.16
N PRO A 48 -8.73 37.59 -15.29
CA PRO A 48 -9.04 37.02 -16.59
C PRO A 48 -8.24 35.73 -16.85
N LEU A 49 -8.87 34.77 -17.54
CA LEU A 49 -8.23 33.50 -17.88
C LEU A 49 -6.93 33.71 -18.67
N GLN A 50 -6.88 34.74 -19.52
CA GLN A 50 -5.71 35.10 -20.32
C GLN A 50 -4.52 35.45 -19.44
N ASP A 51 -4.71 36.26 -18.40
CA ASP A 51 -3.63 36.69 -17.51
C ASP A 51 -3.03 35.51 -16.73
N ILE A 52 -3.90 34.62 -16.25
CA ILE A 52 -3.48 33.39 -15.57
C ILE A 52 -2.72 32.47 -16.53
N ALA A 53 -3.25 32.29 -17.76
CA ALA A 53 -2.61 31.45 -18.76
C ALA A 53 -1.25 32.00 -19.22
N SER A 54 -1.13 33.31 -19.43
CA SER A 54 0.12 33.97 -19.77
C SER A 54 1.17 33.86 -18.66
N ARG A 55 0.76 34.06 -17.40
CA ARG A 55 1.65 33.87 -16.24
C ARG A 55 2.16 32.44 -16.16
N LEU A 56 1.27 31.45 -16.24
CA LEU A 56 1.64 30.04 -16.19
C LEU A 56 2.56 29.65 -17.36
N ALA A 57 2.25 30.10 -18.58
CA ALA A 57 3.08 29.84 -19.75
C ALA A 57 4.51 30.38 -19.58
N GLY A 58 4.66 31.59 -19.03
CA GLY A 58 5.98 32.17 -18.75
C GLY A 58 6.76 31.41 -17.66
N ILE A 59 6.09 30.94 -16.61
CA ILE A 59 6.74 30.18 -15.52
C ILE A 59 7.17 28.78 -15.97
N LEU A 60 6.38 28.18 -16.87
CA LEU A 60 6.57 26.82 -17.35
C LEU A 60 7.38 26.73 -18.64
N ASP A 61 7.78 27.88 -19.21
CA ASP A 61 8.43 27.98 -20.52
C ASP A 61 7.65 27.22 -21.61
N GLY A 62 6.35 27.47 -21.68
CA GLY A 62 5.40 26.72 -22.50
C GLY A 62 4.76 27.53 -23.62
N ASP A 63 4.45 26.85 -24.72
CA ASP A 63 3.75 27.45 -25.86
C ASP A 63 2.28 27.68 -25.53
N LEU A 64 1.88 28.95 -25.50
CA LEU A 64 0.52 29.38 -25.17
C LEU A 64 -0.35 29.56 -26.41
N ASN A 65 -1.53 28.96 -26.39
CA ASN A 65 -2.60 29.20 -27.35
C ASN A 65 -3.90 29.57 -26.61
N ILE A 66 -4.52 30.68 -27.01
CA ILE A 66 -5.75 31.19 -26.39
C ILE A 66 -6.87 31.17 -27.42
N ASN A 67 -7.96 30.46 -27.09
CA ASN A 67 -9.21 30.54 -27.82
C ASN A 67 -10.23 31.38 -27.02
N SER A 68 -10.20 32.68 -27.25
CA SER A 68 -11.09 33.63 -26.57
C SER A 68 -12.57 33.39 -26.86
N ARG A 69 -12.93 32.76 -28.00
CA ARG A 69 -14.35 32.44 -28.30
C ARG A 69 -14.88 31.33 -27.41
N MET A 70 -14.04 30.36 -27.05
CA MET A 70 -14.41 29.24 -26.20
C MET A 70 -14.07 29.48 -24.72
N ASN A 71 -13.42 30.60 -24.38
CA ASN A 71 -12.84 30.86 -23.06
C ASN A 71 -11.96 29.71 -22.55
N VAL A 72 -11.09 29.24 -23.44
CA VAL A 72 -10.12 28.17 -23.18
C VAL A 72 -8.73 28.66 -23.54
N ALA A 73 -7.75 28.33 -22.70
CA ALA A 73 -6.34 28.46 -23.03
C ALA A 73 -5.66 27.10 -22.90
N SER A 74 -4.67 26.85 -23.74
CA SER A 74 -3.83 25.66 -23.68
C SER A 74 -2.35 26.05 -23.67
N ILE A 75 -1.59 25.45 -22.76
CA ILE A 75 -0.14 25.60 -22.65
C ILE A 75 0.48 24.23 -22.94
N SER A 76 1.43 24.17 -23.86
CA SER A 76 2.15 22.92 -24.17
C SER A 76 3.58 23.01 -23.63
N THR A 77 4.00 22.01 -22.85
CA THR A 77 5.33 21.96 -22.21
C THR A 77 5.90 20.55 -22.36
N GLY A 78 6.80 20.35 -23.34
CA GLY A 78 7.39 19.03 -23.61
C GLY A 78 6.33 17.94 -23.79
N SER A 79 6.21 17.02 -22.82
CA SER A 79 5.25 15.90 -22.83
C SER A 79 3.85 16.22 -22.29
N ARG A 80 3.64 17.43 -21.75
CA ARG A 80 2.38 17.86 -21.11
C ARG A 80 1.61 18.88 -21.93
N ARG A 81 0.28 18.83 -21.79
CA ARG A 81 -0.67 19.84 -22.24
C ARG A 81 -1.52 20.27 -21.04
N ILE A 82 -1.52 21.55 -20.75
CA ILE A 82 -2.26 22.16 -19.66
C ILE A 82 -3.40 22.96 -20.27
N THR A 83 -4.63 22.63 -19.91
CA THR A 83 -5.82 23.32 -20.40
C THR A 83 -6.45 24.11 -19.27
N LEU A 84 -6.65 25.40 -19.47
CA LEU A 84 -7.46 26.25 -18.60
C LEU A 84 -8.80 26.51 -19.27
N SER A 85 -9.88 26.43 -18.51
CA SER A 85 -11.22 26.78 -18.99
C SER A 85 -11.99 27.53 -17.93
N THR A 86 -12.81 28.49 -18.36
CA THR A 86 -13.78 29.13 -17.47
C THR A 86 -15.13 28.42 -17.56
N SER A 87 -15.76 28.24 -16.41
CA SER A 87 -17.17 27.88 -16.30
C SER A 87 -17.92 29.01 -15.58
N LEU A 88 -19.08 29.38 -16.12
CA LEU A 88 -19.99 30.33 -15.51
C LEU A 88 -20.88 29.59 -14.51
N GLY A 89 -20.60 29.75 -13.22
CA GLY A 89 -21.54 29.33 -12.17
C GLY A 89 -22.66 30.36 -12.00
N ARG A 90 -23.74 29.98 -11.31
CA ARG A 90 -24.88 30.89 -11.00
C ARG A 90 -24.51 32.16 -10.22
N ARG A 91 -23.31 32.25 -9.62
CA ARG A 91 -22.88 33.38 -8.77
C ARG A 91 -21.41 33.80 -8.93
N GLU A 92 -20.52 32.95 -9.46
CA GLU A 92 -19.08 33.23 -9.59
C GLU A 92 -18.48 32.53 -10.82
N GLN A 93 -17.50 33.17 -11.44
CA GLN A 93 -16.68 32.60 -12.50
C GLN A 93 -15.65 31.65 -11.90
N SER A 94 -15.65 30.39 -12.32
CA SER A 94 -14.68 29.39 -11.89
C SER A 94 -13.74 29.07 -13.05
N ILE A 95 -12.46 29.28 -12.84
CA ILE A 95 -11.40 28.77 -13.72
C ILE A 95 -11.02 27.38 -13.23
N SER A 96 -10.96 26.43 -14.15
CA SER A 96 -10.46 25.09 -13.94
C SER A 96 -9.17 24.89 -14.72
N ILE A 97 -8.24 24.13 -14.15
CA ILE A 97 -7.01 23.69 -14.80
C ILE A 97 -7.05 22.17 -14.95
N ASN A 98 -6.71 21.68 -16.13
CA ASN A 98 -6.51 20.27 -16.42
C ASN A 98 -5.09 20.09 -16.96
N VAL A 99 -4.25 19.43 -16.20
CA VAL A 99 -2.92 18.99 -16.63
C VAL A 99 -3.07 17.60 -17.21
N GLY A 100 -2.65 17.41 -18.45
CA GLY A 100 -2.66 16.12 -19.11
C GLY A 100 -1.35 15.83 -19.82
N CYS A 101 -1.13 14.55 -20.09
CA CYS A 101 -0.06 14.11 -20.97
C CYS A 101 -0.60 14.05 -22.39
N LEU A 102 0.22 14.44 -23.37
CA LEU A 102 -0.20 14.52 -24.78
C LEU A 102 -0.87 13.22 -25.29
N ASN A 103 -0.48 12.07 -24.75
CA ASN A 103 -0.94 10.75 -25.20
C ASN A 103 -1.66 9.91 -24.12
N ARG A 104 -1.91 10.43 -22.90
CA ARG A 104 -2.32 9.58 -21.76
C ARG A 104 -3.44 10.13 -20.87
N GLY A 105 -4.13 11.17 -21.34
CA GLY A 105 -5.23 11.79 -20.60
C GLY A 105 -4.75 12.70 -19.46
N SER A 106 -5.66 13.00 -18.53
CA SER A 106 -5.43 14.00 -17.46
C SER A 106 -4.67 13.40 -16.27
N THR A 107 -3.61 14.06 -15.82
CA THR A 107 -2.87 13.75 -14.59
C THR A 107 -3.45 14.47 -13.38
N LEU A 108 -3.87 15.72 -13.54
CA LEU A 108 -4.35 16.57 -12.46
C LEU A 108 -5.47 17.49 -12.95
N MET A 109 -6.54 17.63 -12.17
CA MET A 109 -7.62 18.56 -12.42
C MET A 109 -7.97 19.33 -11.14
N LEU A 110 -7.89 20.67 -11.20
CA LEU A 110 -8.23 21.56 -10.09
C LEU A 110 -9.16 22.67 -10.56
N SER A 111 -9.89 23.27 -9.61
CA SER A 111 -10.68 24.47 -9.90
C SER A 111 -10.50 25.51 -8.81
N SER A 112 -10.55 26.78 -9.23
CA SER A 112 -10.50 27.94 -8.34
C SER A 112 -11.58 27.89 -7.27
N ARG A 113 -12.81 27.55 -7.67
CA ARG A 113 -13.92 27.36 -6.74
C ARG A 113 -13.63 26.31 -5.66
N ALA A 114 -13.02 25.18 -6.02
CA ALA A 114 -12.75 24.11 -5.06
C ALA A 114 -11.78 24.55 -3.96
N PHE A 115 -10.64 25.16 -4.32
CA PHE A 115 -9.69 25.60 -3.31
C PHE A 115 -10.20 26.80 -2.50
N ILE A 116 -10.92 27.76 -3.11
CA ILE A 116 -11.49 28.90 -2.40
C ILE A 116 -12.46 28.41 -1.31
N MET A 117 -13.35 27.48 -1.66
CA MET A 117 -14.30 26.91 -0.72
C MET A 117 -13.62 26.15 0.42
N GLU A 118 -12.56 25.40 0.13
CA GLU A 118 -11.84 24.65 1.16
C GLU A 118 -11.03 25.57 2.09
N PHE A 119 -10.42 26.62 1.54
CA PHE A 119 -9.70 27.62 2.32
C PHE A 119 -10.64 28.46 3.19
N LEU A 120 -11.85 28.76 2.73
CA LEU A 120 -12.90 29.41 3.54
C LEU A 120 -13.32 28.54 4.72
N LYS A 121 -13.62 27.26 4.47
CA LYS A 121 -13.98 26.31 5.54
C LYS A 121 -12.89 26.16 6.59
N SER A 122 -11.64 26.29 6.15
CA SER A 122 -10.45 26.12 6.99
C SER A 122 -9.99 27.42 7.65
N GLY A 123 -10.68 28.55 7.40
CA GLY A 123 -10.33 29.85 7.97
C GLY A 123 -9.06 30.49 7.40
N ILE A 124 -8.49 29.96 6.32
CA ILE A 124 -7.38 30.56 5.57
C ILE A 124 -7.87 31.79 4.80
N LEU A 125 -9.10 31.73 4.29
CA LEU A 125 -9.80 32.86 3.69
C LEU A 125 -10.94 33.32 4.59
N ARG A 126 -11.22 34.62 4.56
CA ARG A 126 -12.45 35.24 5.07
C ARG A 126 -13.18 35.93 3.94
N ARG A 127 -14.51 35.97 4.02
CA ARG A 127 -15.31 36.77 3.08
C ARG A 127 -15.18 38.25 3.45
N GLY A 128 -14.64 39.05 2.54
CA GLY A 128 -14.72 40.52 2.62
C GLY A 128 -16.05 41.02 2.06
N SER A 129 -16.50 40.45 0.92
CA SER A 129 -17.81 40.70 0.32
C SER A 129 -18.35 39.44 -0.37
N ILE A 130 -19.39 39.57 -1.21
CA ILE A 130 -19.97 38.43 -1.96
C ILE A 130 -18.93 37.80 -2.91
N THR A 131 -18.04 38.62 -3.50
CA THR A 131 -17.05 38.19 -4.50
C THR A 131 -15.61 38.54 -4.11
N ASP A 132 -15.38 39.00 -2.88
CA ASP A 132 -14.06 39.41 -2.39
C ASP A 132 -13.66 38.55 -1.20
N TYR A 133 -12.45 38.02 -1.26
CA TYR A 133 -11.90 37.09 -0.28
C TYR A 133 -10.57 37.62 0.24
N VAL A 134 -10.47 37.71 1.56
CA VAL A 134 -9.27 38.17 2.26
C VAL A 134 -8.51 36.96 2.79
N VAL A 135 -7.21 36.90 2.50
CA VAL A 135 -6.27 35.92 3.06
C VAL A 135 -5.96 36.34 4.49
N VAL A 136 -6.19 35.46 5.45
CA VAL A 136 -6.00 35.77 6.88
C VAL A 136 -4.53 36.01 7.22
N ASP A 137 -3.65 35.20 6.65
CA ASP A 137 -2.20 35.33 6.76
C ASP A 137 -1.58 34.99 5.39
N SER A 138 -1.23 36.05 4.63
CA SER A 138 -0.66 35.90 3.29
C SER A 138 0.72 35.28 3.31
N ASP A 139 1.53 35.63 4.32
CA ASP A 139 2.91 35.17 4.43
C ASP A 139 2.94 33.68 4.77
N GLU A 140 2.06 33.23 5.68
CA GLU A 140 1.91 31.82 6.00
C GLU A 140 1.43 31.02 4.78
N LEU A 141 0.43 31.51 4.04
CA LEU A 141 -0.09 30.81 2.85
C LEU A 141 0.97 30.70 1.74
N LEU A 142 1.68 31.80 1.45
CA LEU A 142 2.73 31.81 0.43
C LEU A 142 3.91 30.92 0.83
N ARG A 143 4.32 30.96 2.11
CA ARG A 143 5.34 30.05 2.65
C ARG A 143 4.90 28.59 2.53
N ALA A 144 3.65 28.26 2.88
CA ALA A 144 3.12 26.91 2.77
C ALA A 144 3.10 26.41 1.31
N LEU A 145 2.72 27.26 0.36
CA LEU A 145 2.77 26.94 -1.08
C LEU A 145 4.21 26.61 -1.53
N ASN A 146 5.19 27.43 -1.13
CA ASN A 146 6.61 27.21 -1.46
C ASN A 146 7.15 25.93 -0.83
N GLU A 147 6.81 25.66 0.43
CA GLU A 147 7.22 24.45 1.13
C GLU A 147 6.61 23.19 0.51
N VAL A 148 5.36 23.24 0.04
CA VAL A 148 4.73 22.12 -0.69
C VAL A 148 5.42 21.91 -2.04
N GLU A 149 5.66 22.97 -2.82
CA GLU A 149 6.38 22.87 -4.09
C GLU A 149 7.77 22.22 -3.90
N ALA A 150 8.56 22.71 -2.95
CA ALA A 150 9.89 22.19 -2.65
C ALA A 150 9.87 20.75 -2.10
N LYS A 151 8.88 20.41 -1.27
CA LYS A 151 8.78 19.06 -0.68
C LYS A 151 8.50 17.97 -1.72
N TYR A 152 7.86 18.30 -2.85
CA TYR A 152 7.43 17.32 -3.85
C TYR A 152 8.20 17.41 -5.17
N SER A 153 9.12 18.38 -5.33
CA SER A 153 9.83 18.65 -6.58
C SER A 153 10.58 17.43 -7.14
N ASP A 154 11.13 16.59 -6.26
CA ASP A 154 11.92 15.41 -6.61
C ASP A 154 11.17 14.09 -6.35
N LYS A 155 9.83 14.13 -6.18
CA LYS A 155 9.03 12.98 -5.78
C LYS A 155 8.00 12.60 -6.84
N ILE A 156 7.68 11.31 -6.84
CA ILE A 156 6.52 10.76 -7.54
C ILE A 156 5.45 10.47 -6.50
N THR A 157 4.24 10.99 -6.73
CA THR A 157 3.09 10.66 -5.90
C THR A 157 2.13 9.77 -6.68
N MET A 158 1.73 8.67 -6.06
CA MET A 158 0.94 7.62 -6.69
C MET A 158 -0.32 7.35 -5.89
N LYS A 159 -1.43 7.22 -6.60
CA LYS A 159 -2.71 6.76 -6.10
C LYS A 159 -2.75 5.25 -6.21
N ILE A 160 -2.56 4.57 -5.08
CA ILE A 160 -2.51 3.10 -5.01
C ILE A 160 -3.93 2.59 -4.73
N PRO A 161 -4.49 1.74 -5.61
CA PRO A 161 -5.76 1.08 -5.35
C PRO A 161 -5.68 0.20 -4.10
N GLU A 162 -6.81 0.04 -3.44
CA GLU A 162 -6.98 -0.95 -2.38
C GLU A 162 -6.52 -2.35 -2.90
N PHE A 163 -5.79 -3.08 -2.06
CA PHE A 163 -5.22 -4.41 -2.37
C PHE A 163 -4.21 -4.45 -3.53
N SER A 164 -3.57 -3.31 -3.83
CA SER A 164 -2.41 -3.26 -4.72
C SER A 164 -1.12 -3.02 -3.94
N PHE A 165 -0.08 -3.78 -4.28
CA PHE A 165 1.23 -3.74 -3.62
C PHE A 165 2.32 -3.61 -4.66
N TYR A 166 3.40 -2.91 -4.32
CA TYR A 166 4.53 -2.69 -5.22
C TYR A 166 5.85 -3.05 -4.54
N PHE A 167 6.73 -3.72 -5.29
CA PHE A 167 8.05 -4.11 -4.82
C PHE A 167 9.12 -3.71 -5.83
N LEU A 168 10.23 -3.18 -5.33
CA LEU A 168 11.39 -2.84 -6.14
C LEU A 168 12.33 -4.04 -6.26
N LYS A 169 12.70 -4.41 -7.49
CA LYS A 169 13.58 -5.56 -7.76
C LYS A 169 15.05 -5.14 -7.77
N ARG A 170 15.86 -5.78 -6.92
CA ARG A 170 17.32 -5.64 -6.89
C ARG A 170 17.98 -7.00 -6.89
N GLY A 171 18.58 -7.38 -8.02
CA GLY A 171 19.09 -8.74 -8.20
C GLY A 171 17.99 -9.79 -7.98
N ASN A 172 18.20 -10.70 -7.03
CA ASN A 172 17.26 -11.74 -6.63
C ASN A 172 16.44 -11.38 -5.38
N SER A 173 16.34 -10.09 -5.06
CA SER A 173 15.56 -9.61 -3.91
C SER A 173 14.48 -8.60 -4.31
N LEU A 174 13.43 -8.57 -3.50
CA LEU A 174 12.31 -7.64 -3.61
C LEU A 174 12.18 -6.82 -2.33
N VAL A 175 12.03 -5.49 -2.48
CA VAL A 175 11.87 -4.55 -1.36
C VAL A 175 10.54 -3.85 -1.48
N ARG A 176 9.74 -3.80 -0.40
CA ARG A 176 8.40 -3.20 -0.41
C ARG A 176 8.48 -1.69 -0.61
N LEU A 177 7.80 -1.20 -1.66
CA LEU A 177 7.90 0.20 -2.07
C LEU A 177 7.32 1.17 -1.04
N ASP A 178 6.23 0.78 -0.36
CA ASP A 178 5.53 1.68 0.56
C ASP A 178 6.29 1.96 1.87
N LYS A 179 7.38 1.22 2.14
CA LYS A 179 8.33 1.50 3.22
C LYS A 179 9.38 2.53 2.88
N LEU A 180 9.64 2.71 1.58
CA LEU A 180 10.65 3.64 1.07
C LEU A 180 10.07 5.02 0.78
N GLY A 181 8.75 5.15 0.91
CA GLY A 181 8.02 6.41 0.75
C GLY A 181 7.23 6.78 1.99
N SER A 182 6.63 7.96 1.96
CA SER A 182 5.65 8.39 2.97
C SER A 182 4.24 8.23 2.42
N SER A 183 3.30 7.80 3.26
CA SER A 183 1.88 7.77 2.90
C SER A 183 1.17 9.04 3.34
N ALA A 184 0.37 9.63 2.45
CA ALA A 184 -0.62 10.63 2.84
C ALA A 184 -1.95 9.89 3.08
N ASN A 185 -2.27 9.62 4.34
CA ASN A 185 -3.53 8.99 4.72
C ASN A 185 -4.65 10.04 4.75
N ASN A 186 -5.87 9.61 4.39
CA ASN A 186 -7.14 10.32 4.56
C ASN A 186 -7.42 11.53 3.66
N ILE A 187 -7.61 11.26 2.37
CA ILE A 187 -8.53 12.07 1.54
C ILE A 187 -9.82 11.27 1.40
N GLN A 188 -10.66 11.33 2.45
CA GLN A 188 -11.97 10.71 2.42
C GLN A 188 -12.94 11.56 1.59
N SER A 189 -13.59 10.94 0.61
CA SER A 189 -14.99 11.24 0.30
C SER A 189 -15.78 9.98 0.62
N SER A 190 -16.97 10.12 1.21
CA SER A 190 -17.82 9.00 1.65
C SER A 190 -18.15 7.96 0.58
N ASP A 191 -17.96 8.30 -0.71
CA ASP A 191 -18.50 7.53 -1.84
C ASP A 191 -17.40 6.99 -2.79
N GLN A 192 -16.11 7.00 -2.38
CA GLN A 192 -14.99 6.52 -3.20
C GLN A 192 -14.22 5.40 -2.49
N PRO A 193 -13.58 4.47 -3.23
CA PRO A 193 -12.66 3.48 -2.65
C PRO A 193 -11.61 4.15 -1.77
N LYS A 194 -11.16 3.46 -0.72
CA LYS A 194 -10.05 3.95 0.12
C LYS A 194 -8.77 3.94 -0.71
N TRP A 195 -8.39 5.09 -1.25
CA TRP A 195 -7.12 5.26 -1.95
C TRP A 195 -5.99 5.56 -0.97
N LYS A 196 -4.88 4.84 -1.09
CA LYS A 196 -3.63 5.19 -0.38
C LYS A 196 -2.77 6.01 -1.33
N TYR A 197 -2.33 7.20 -0.90
CA TYR A 197 -1.36 7.98 -1.65
C TYR A 197 0.03 7.64 -1.16
N LEU A 198 0.89 7.16 -2.05
CA LEU A 198 2.29 6.89 -1.75
C LEU A 198 3.18 7.93 -2.43
N ILE A 199 4.04 8.55 -1.64
CA ILE A 199 4.95 9.60 -2.09
C ILE A 199 6.37 9.05 -1.97
N VAL A 200 7.07 8.89 -3.09
CA VAL A 200 8.39 8.26 -3.16
C VAL A 200 9.39 9.21 -3.80
N PRO A 201 10.59 9.38 -3.23
CA PRO A 201 11.69 10.07 -3.90
C PRO A 201 12.02 9.40 -5.24
N ARG A 202 12.14 10.21 -6.30
CA ARG A 202 12.47 9.75 -7.64
C ARG A 202 13.83 9.04 -7.67
N SER A 203 14.80 9.57 -6.92
CA SER A 203 16.15 9.01 -6.80
C SER A 203 16.18 7.58 -6.25
N ILE A 204 15.19 7.18 -5.45
CA ILE A 204 15.05 5.79 -4.99
C ILE A 204 14.60 4.91 -6.15
N LEU A 205 13.57 5.32 -6.89
CA LEU A 205 13.01 4.53 -8.00
C LEU A 205 14.03 4.33 -9.14
N GLU A 206 14.88 5.33 -9.39
CA GLU A 206 15.91 5.28 -10.44
C GLU A 206 17.03 4.25 -10.18
N GLN A 207 17.17 3.78 -8.93
CA GLN A 207 18.17 2.77 -8.56
C GLN A 207 17.76 1.34 -8.92
N TYR A 208 16.51 1.14 -9.36
CA TYR A 208 15.95 -0.19 -9.62
C TYR A 208 15.53 -0.28 -11.08
N GLU A 209 15.71 -1.47 -11.67
CA GLU A 209 15.39 -1.70 -13.07
C GLU A 209 13.91 -2.01 -13.28
N LEU A 210 13.35 -2.82 -12.38
CA LEU A 210 11.99 -3.32 -12.47
C LEU A 210 11.25 -3.14 -11.15
N ILE A 211 9.95 -2.95 -11.28
CA ILE A 211 9.00 -2.85 -10.19
C ILE A 211 7.96 -3.95 -10.37
N LEU A 212 7.80 -4.82 -9.39
CA LEU A 212 6.72 -5.79 -9.35
C LEU A 212 5.45 -5.09 -8.86
N GLY A 213 4.40 -5.08 -9.68
CA GLY A 213 3.04 -4.79 -9.26
C GLY A 213 2.30 -6.09 -8.92
N VAL A 214 1.68 -6.11 -7.74
CA VAL A 214 0.79 -7.19 -7.28
C VAL A 214 -0.59 -6.59 -7.06
N ASN A 215 -1.60 -7.10 -7.75
CA ASN A 215 -2.97 -6.64 -7.62
C ASN A 215 -3.89 -7.83 -7.32
N LEU A 216 -4.69 -7.68 -6.26
CA LEU A 216 -5.73 -8.64 -5.88
C LEU A 216 -7.10 -8.03 -6.19
N GLY A 217 -7.90 -8.71 -7.00
CA GLY A 217 -9.28 -8.34 -7.28
C GLY A 217 -10.25 -9.34 -6.66
N PHE A 218 -11.44 -8.87 -6.30
CA PHE A 218 -12.53 -9.71 -5.79
C PHE A 218 -13.82 -9.37 -6.51
N LEU A 219 -14.51 -10.40 -6.99
CA LEU A 219 -15.79 -10.28 -7.69
C LEU A 219 -16.81 -11.16 -6.97
N GLU A 220 -17.94 -10.59 -6.55
CA GLU A 220 -19.08 -11.38 -6.10
C GLU A 220 -19.80 -11.97 -7.31
N THR A 221 -19.98 -13.29 -7.33
CA THR A 221 -20.77 -13.97 -8.35
C THR A 221 -22.14 -14.29 -7.78
N ASN A 222 -23.14 -13.48 -8.13
CA ASN A 222 -24.54 -13.89 -8.00
C ASN A 222 -24.82 -14.97 -9.06
N LEU A 223 -25.42 -16.09 -8.63
CA LEU A 223 -25.82 -17.19 -9.52
C LEU A 223 -26.89 -16.79 -10.56
N ASP A 224 -27.43 -15.57 -10.49
CA ASP A 224 -28.58 -15.13 -11.30
C ASP A 224 -28.38 -13.81 -12.08
N SER A 225 -27.18 -13.53 -12.60
CA SER A 225 -27.09 -12.48 -13.62
C SER A 225 -26.12 -12.79 -14.75
N SER A 226 -26.73 -13.11 -15.89
CA SER A 226 -26.16 -13.13 -17.25
C SER A 226 -25.72 -11.74 -17.77
N LYS A 227 -25.23 -10.85 -16.89
CA LYS A 227 -24.55 -9.62 -17.28
C LYS A 227 -23.05 -9.79 -17.11
N ALA A 228 -22.46 -10.57 -18.01
CA ALA A 228 -21.03 -10.60 -18.23
C ALA A 228 -20.56 -9.17 -18.57
N MET A 229 -19.94 -8.47 -17.63
CA MET A 229 -19.16 -7.29 -17.93
C MET A 229 -17.93 -7.73 -18.73
N SER A 230 -17.93 -7.27 -19.98
CA SER A 230 -16.91 -7.30 -21.02
C SER A 230 -15.47 -7.45 -20.54
N SER A 231 -14.73 -8.27 -21.29
CA SER A 231 -13.28 -8.31 -21.42
C SER A 231 -12.63 -6.92 -21.30
N ILE A 232 -11.84 -6.72 -20.24
CA ILE A 232 -11.03 -5.50 -20.09
C ILE A 232 -9.65 -5.77 -20.66
N SER A 233 -9.45 -5.28 -21.88
CA SER A 233 -8.14 -5.06 -22.49
C SER A 233 -7.34 -4.03 -21.68
N LEU A 234 -6.02 -4.16 -21.75
CA LEU A 234 -4.97 -3.56 -20.90
C LEU A 234 -4.90 -2.01 -20.82
N SER A 235 -5.89 -1.27 -21.29
CA SER A 235 -5.91 0.20 -21.27
C SER A 235 -6.71 0.81 -20.11
N HIS A 236 -7.43 0.03 -19.29
CA HIS A 236 -8.34 0.57 -18.28
C HIS A 236 -8.14 -0.13 -16.93
N ILE A 237 -7.21 0.36 -16.09
CA ILE A 237 -7.31 0.16 -14.64
C ILE A 237 -8.06 1.38 -14.10
N VAL A 238 -9.39 1.34 -14.22
CA VAL A 238 -10.30 2.25 -13.52
C VAL A 238 -11.31 1.39 -12.80
N SER A 239 -11.32 1.54 -11.48
CA SER A 239 -12.51 1.41 -10.65
C SER A 239 -13.25 0.09 -10.70
N THR A 240 -13.00 -0.75 -9.69
CA THR A 240 -14.12 -1.38 -8.99
C THR A 240 -14.11 -0.85 -7.56
N ALA A 241 -15.22 -0.25 -7.15
CA ALA A 241 -15.45 0.19 -5.77
C ALA A 241 -15.28 -0.99 -4.78
N PRO A 242 -15.06 -0.73 -3.48
CA PRO A 242 -15.12 -1.80 -2.49
C PRO A 242 -16.52 -2.42 -2.56
N PRO A 243 -16.66 -3.76 -2.64
CA PRO A 243 -17.97 -4.38 -2.55
C PRO A 243 -18.59 -4.02 -1.19
N GLN A 244 -19.79 -3.43 -1.22
CA GLN A 244 -20.61 -3.26 -0.02
C GLN A 244 -21.15 -4.64 0.36
N LEU A 245 -20.69 -5.18 1.49
CA LEU A 245 -21.11 -6.49 2.01
C LEU A 245 -22.63 -6.53 2.23
N SER A 246 -23.33 -7.30 1.39
CA SER A 246 -24.64 -7.85 1.73
C SER A 246 -24.45 -9.17 2.51
N GLN A 247 -25.34 -9.44 3.46
CA GLN A 247 -25.22 -10.55 4.42
C GLN A 247 -25.62 -11.93 3.85
N GLU A 248 -25.65 -12.13 2.54
CA GLU A 248 -26.04 -13.42 1.94
C GLU A 248 -24.85 -14.20 1.36
N ASN A 249 -24.98 -15.53 1.30
CA ASN A 249 -23.97 -16.53 0.90
C ASN A 249 -23.49 -16.40 -0.56
N ASN A 250 -22.96 -15.24 -0.94
CA ASN A 250 -22.44 -15.00 -2.28
C ASN A 250 -21.05 -15.61 -2.44
N LYS A 251 -20.86 -16.31 -3.56
CA LYS A 251 -19.56 -16.86 -3.95
C LYS A 251 -18.64 -15.70 -4.35
N VAL A 252 -17.43 -15.67 -3.79
CA VAL A 252 -16.42 -14.66 -4.13
C VAL A 252 -15.41 -15.29 -5.08
N LYS A 253 -15.13 -14.64 -6.21
CA LYS A 253 -14.03 -14.97 -7.11
C LYS A 253 -12.88 -14.00 -6.90
N MET A 254 -11.73 -14.53 -6.53
CA MET A 254 -10.49 -13.76 -6.45
C MET A 254 -9.77 -13.75 -7.81
N THR A 255 -9.13 -12.64 -8.15
CA THR A 255 -8.18 -12.53 -9.25
C THR A 255 -6.81 -12.07 -8.73
N LEU A 256 -5.75 -12.67 -9.25
CA LEU A 256 -4.37 -12.30 -8.93
C LEU A 256 -3.67 -11.85 -10.20
N ARG A 257 -3.13 -10.63 -10.17
CA ARG A 257 -2.33 -10.10 -11.26
C ARG A 257 -0.95 -9.70 -10.78
N LEU A 258 0.06 -10.28 -11.42
CA LEU A 258 1.47 -9.99 -11.20
C LEU A 258 2.08 -9.45 -12.49
N TYR A 259 2.81 -8.34 -12.41
CA TYR A 259 3.42 -7.73 -13.57
C TYR A 259 4.69 -6.97 -13.20
N TRP A 260 5.71 -7.11 -14.04
CA TRP A 260 6.92 -6.30 -14.02
C TRP A 260 6.68 -5.00 -14.77
N ILE A 261 7.14 -3.89 -14.20
CA ILE A 261 7.09 -2.56 -14.80
C ILE A 261 8.51 -2.04 -14.91
N ASP A 262 8.89 -1.56 -16.09
CA ASP A 262 10.14 -0.80 -16.26
C ASP A 262 10.11 0.47 -15.41
N SER A 263 11.12 0.66 -14.56
CA SER A 263 11.16 1.77 -13.61
C SER A 263 11.15 3.15 -14.29
N LYS A 264 11.76 3.30 -15.47
CA LYS A 264 11.77 4.58 -16.20
C LYS A 264 10.37 4.96 -16.63
N THR A 265 9.61 4.00 -17.17
CA THR A 265 8.20 4.23 -17.52
C THR A 265 7.30 4.38 -16.28
N PHE A 266 7.72 3.83 -15.14
CA PHE A 266 7.03 3.98 -13.86
C PHE A 266 7.24 5.36 -13.21
N ILE A 267 8.40 5.97 -13.41
CA ILE A 267 8.73 7.29 -12.85
C ILE A 267 8.06 8.41 -13.63
N ASP A 268 7.93 8.30 -14.95
CA ASP A 268 7.29 9.33 -15.78
C ASP A 268 5.76 9.13 -15.84
N PRO A 269 4.94 10.05 -15.30
CA PRO A 269 3.48 9.98 -15.39
C PRO A 269 2.96 9.93 -16.84
N CYS A 270 3.68 10.57 -17.77
CA CYS A 270 3.31 10.69 -19.18
C CYS A 270 3.75 9.53 -20.06
N MET A 271 4.59 8.62 -19.56
CA MET A 271 4.93 7.39 -20.28
C MET A 271 3.90 6.29 -20.06
N HIS A 272 3.68 5.47 -21.09
CA HIS A 272 2.98 4.20 -20.95
C HIS A 272 3.85 3.24 -20.16
N TYR A 273 3.24 2.56 -19.18
CA TYR A 273 3.94 1.49 -18.49
C TYR A 273 4.38 0.45 -19.52
N ASN A 274 5.69 0.21 -19.58
CA ASN A 274 6.20 -0.97 -20.23
C ASN A 274 6.03 -2.13 -19.25
N VAL A 275 5.02 -2.97 -19.49
CA VAL A 275 4.65 -4.06 -18.59
C VAL A 275 4.89 -5.42 -19.21
N ALA A 276 5.41 -6.34 -18.41
CA ALA A 276 5.44 -7.77 -18.71
C ALA A 276 4.69 -8.52 -17.61
N ASN A 277 3.92 -9.55 -17.96
CA ASN A 277 3.29 -10.39 -16.95
C ASN A 277 4.37 -11.17 -16.18
N ALA A 278 4.25 -11.23 -14.86
CA ALA A 278 5.08 -12.06 -14.01
C ALA A 278 4.30 -13.32 -13.62
N GLN A 279 4.99 -14.46 -13.49
CA GLN A 279 4.35 -15.70 -13.03
C GLN A 279 4.51 -15.87 -11.51
N PRO A 280 3.51 -16.41 -10.79
CA PRO A 280 3.63 -16.66 -9.35
C PRO A 280 4.85 -17.51 -8.99
N GLU A 281 5.16 -18.53 -9.80
CA GLU A 281 6.30 -19.41 -9.59
C GLU A 281 7.62 -18.65 -9.69
N GLU A 282 7.76 -17.78 -10.70
CA GLU A 282 8.92 -16.88 -10.86
C GLU A 282 9.05 -15.96 -9.64
N VAL A 283 7.95 -15.33 -9.24
CA VAL A 283 7.92 -14.38 -8.12
C VAL A 283 8.27 -15.07 -6.80
N SER A 284 7.89 -16.34 -6.62
CA SER A 284 8.18 -17.13 -5.42
C SER A 284 9.68 -17.34 -5.17
N HIS A 285 10.52 -17.26 -6.21
CA HIS A 285 11.97 -17.44 -6.12
C HIS A 285 12.73 -16.21 -5.59
N TYR A 286 12.09 -15.03 -5.55
CA TYR A 286 12.74 -13.84 -5.03
C TYR A 286 12.75 -13.82 -3.51
N TYR A 287 13.89 -13.44 -2.95
CA TYR A 287 14.03 -13.21 -1.52
C TYR A 287 13.36 -11.88 -1.12
N VAL A 288 12.48 -11.94 -0.12
CA VAL A 288 11.84 -10.78 0.50
C VAL A 288 12.18 -10.84 1.98
N LYS A 289 12.71 -9.76 2.54
CA LYS A 289 12.99 -9.72 3.97
C LYS A 289 11.69 -9.80 4.77
N PRO A 290 11.67 -10.41 5.97
CA PRO A 290 10.45 -10.54 6.79
C PRO A 290 9.72 -9.22 6.99
N GLU A 291 10.46 -8.14 7.23
CA GLU A 291 9.89 -6.82 7.41
C GLU A 291 9.23 -6.28 6.13
N ASP A 292 9.71 -6.67 4.95
CA ASP A 292 9.23 -6.23 3.64
C ASP A 292 8.06 -7.08 3.14
N LYS A 293 7.70 -8.17 3.83
CA LYS A 293 6.47 -8.91 3.53
C LYS A 293 5.23 -8.07 3.85
N VAL A 294 4.14 -8.30 3.13
CA VAL A 294 2.85 -7.64 3.35
C VAL A 294 2.04 -8.44 4.36
N LEU A 295 1.72 -7.83 5.49
CA LEU A 295 0.73 -8.36 6.42
C LEU A 295 -0.66 -8.06 5.86
N LEU A 296 -1.46 -9.10 5.64
CA LEU A 296 -2.82 -8.95 5.14
C LEU A 296 -3.72 -8.39 6.25
N SER A 297 -4.57 -7.41 5.91
CA SER A 297 -5.59 -6.90 6.84
C SER A 297 -6.69 -7.94 7.07
N GLY A 298 -7.37 -7.88 8.22
CA GLY A 298 -8.48 -8.79 8.57
C GLY A 298 -9.53 -8.88 7.47
N ASP A 299 -9.98 -7.74 6.94
CA ASP A 299 -10.95 -7.67 5.84
C ASP A 299 -10.47 -8.38 4.56
N LEU A 300 -9.17 -8.24 4.23
CA LEU A 300 -8.59 -8.85 3.03
C LEU A 300 -8.45 -10.36 3.21
N LEU A 301 -8.08 -10.82 4.40
CA LEU A 301 -8.04 -12.23 4.75
C LEU A 301 -9.41 -12.88 4.66
N GLU A 302 -10.45 -12.20 5.15
CA GLU A 302 -11.82 -12.70 5.09
C GLU A 302 -12.26 -12.89 3.62
N LEU A 303 -11.95 -11.93 2.75
CA LEU A 303 -12.22 -12.02 1.31
C LEU A 303 -11.47 -13.18 0.65
N ILE A 304 -10.18 -13.36 0.95
CA ILE A 304 -9.37 -14.47 0.44
C ILE A 304 -9.94 -15.82 0.93
N ASN A 305 -10.40 -15.89 2.18
CA ASN A 305 -10.98 -17.11 2.75
C ASN A 305 -12.36 -17.46 2.19
N LYS A 306 -13.17 -16.45 1.85
CA LYS A 306 -14.46 -16.62 1.18
C LYS A 306 -14.32 -16.97 -0.31
N ALA A 307 -13.14 -16.73 -0.90
CA ALA A 307 -12.91 -17.00 -2.31
C ALA A 307 -12.97 -18.51 -2.60
N GLU A 308 -13.70 -18.90 -3.65
CA GLU A 308 -13.87 -20.31 -4.01
C GLU A 308 -12.51 -20.98 -4.31
N ARG A 309 -12.21 -22.13 -3.72
CA ARG A 309 -10.96 -22.88 -4.05
C ARG A 309 -11.24 -23.95 -5.09
N THR A 310 -11.25 -23.55 -6.37
CA THR A 310 -11.31 -24.48 -7.51
C THR A 310 -9.92 -24.66 -8.14
N ARG A 311 -9.76 -25.70 -8.97
CA ARG A 311 -8.47 -26.14 -9.51
C ARG A 311 -7.72 -25.05 -10.31
N ASP A 312 -8.47 -24.17 -10.98
CA ASP A 312 -7.93 -23.11 -11.84
C ASP A 312 -7.96 -21.72 -11.19
N ASN A 313 -8.24 -21.61 -9.88
CA ASN A 313 -8.42 -20.32 -9.24
C ASN A 313 -7.10 -19.67 -8.78
N ASP A 314 -7.05 -18.35 -8.89
CA ASP A 314 -5.93 -17.49 -8.52
C ASP A 314 -5.60 -17.54 -7.01
N VAL A 315 -6.48 -18.12 -6.19
CA VAL A 315 -6.21 -18.42 -4.77
C VAL A 315 -5.04 -19.39 -4.62
N ASN A 316 -4.95 -20.44 -5.45
CA ASN A 316 -3.84 -21.39 -5.38
C ASN A 316 -2.51 -20.74 -5.81
N LYS A 317 -2.58 -19.80 -6.76
CA LYS A 317 -1.42 -19.00 -7.20
C LYS A 317 -0.98 -18.02 -6.12
N PHE A 318 -1.93 -17.49 -5.35
CA PHE A 318 -1.65 -16.63 -4.22
C PHE A 318 -0.90 -17.37 -3.10
N ASP A 319 -1.24 -18.64 -2.85
CA ASP A 319 -0.54 -19.47 -1.85
C ASP A 319 0.97 -19.63 -2.15
N LEU A 320 1.37 -19.54 -3.44
CA LEU A 320 2.78 -19.55 -3.86
C LEU A 320 3.55 -18.28 -3.44
N LEU A 321 2.85 -17.20 -3.09
CA LEU A 321 3.42 -15.90 -2.74
C LEU A 321 3.64 -15.71 -1.24
N SER A 322 3.84 -16.81 -0.49
CA SER A 322 4.22 -16.78 0.94
C SER A 322 5.57 -16.11 1.22
N ASN A 323 6.41 -15.96 0.19
CA ASN A 323 7.60 -15.12 0.26
C ASN A 323 7.24 -13.64 0.37
N ILE A 324 6.14 -13.19 -0.24
CA ILE A 324 5.71 -11.78 -0.26
C ILE A 324 4.66 -11.47 0.81
N PHE A 325 3.78 -12.41 1.13
CA PHE A 325 2.67 -12.19 2.06
C PHE A 325 2.86 -12.94 3.38
N ILE A 326 2.50 -12.28 4.48
CA ILE A 326 2.26 -12.92 5.76
C ILE A 326 0.78 -13.26 5.80
N ILE A 327 0.46 -14.55 5.73
CA ILE A 327 -0.89 -15.07 5.89
C ILE A 327 -1.04 -15.44 7.37
N PRO A 328 -1.66 -14.59 8.22
CA PRO A 328 -2.01 -15.00 9.57
C PRO A 328 -2.98 -16.18 9.49
N TYR A 329 -2.62 -17.27 10.16
CA TYR A 329 -3.45 -18.46 10.24
C TYR A 329 -4.73 -18.11 11.01
N ILE A 330 -5.86 -18.08 10.32
CA ILE A 330 -7.17 -18.05 10.97
C ILE A 330 -7.51 -19.50 11.30
N SER A 331 -7.58 -19.82 12.58
CA SER A 331 -8.04 -21.11 13.09
C SER A 331 -9.40 -21.43 12.46
N LYS A 332 -9.41 -22.26 11.42
CA LYS A 332 -10.66 -22.91 11.02
C LYS A 332 -11.08 -23.80 12.20
N PRO A 333 -12.38 -23.88 12.53
CA PRO A 333 -12.85 -24.95 13.39
C PRO A 333 -12.35 -26.27 12.80
N GLU A 334 -11.60 -27.04 13.60
CA GLU A 334 -10.89 -28.24 13.15
C GLU A 334 -11.83 -29.19 12.40
N GLU A 335 -11.61 -29.37 11.09
CA GLU A 335 -12.00 -30.61 10.44
C GLU A 335 -11.05 -31.69 10.98
N VAL A 336 -11.61 -32.68 11.66
CA VAL A 336 -10.90 -33.82 12.26
C VAL A 336 -10.20 -34.63 11.16
N LYS A 337 -8.98 -34.21 10.81
CA LYS A 337 -7.99 -35.02 10.10
C LYS A 337 -7.07 -35.65 11.15
N PRO A 338 -6.53 -36.85 10.89
CA PRO A 338 -5.48 -37.42 11.75
C PRO A 338 -4.33 -36.40 11.89
N PRO A 339 -3.77 -36.23 13.11
CA PRO A 339 -2.78 -35.19 13.37
C PRO A 339 -1.56 -35.39 12.46
N SER A 340 -1.09 -34.29 11.85
CA SER A 340 0.17 -34.31 11.11
C SER A 340 1.34 -34.56 12.07
N PRO A 341 2.51 -35.04 11.60
CA PRO A 341 3.69 -35.22 12.45
C PRO A 341 4.08 -33.95 13.22
N HIS A 342 3.83 -32.78 12.62
CA HIS A 342 4.02 -31.48 13.26
C HIS A 342 3.07 -31.28 14.45
N ARG A 343 1.78 -31.58 14.26
CA ARG A 343 0.75 -31.51 15.32
C ARG A 343 1.00 -32.54 16.43
N GLU A 344 1.49 -33.73 16.10
CA GLU A 344 1.89 -34.73 17.11
C GLU A 344 3.01 -34.20 18.01
N LEU A 345 4.01 -33.54 17.43
CA LEU A 345 5.11 -32.97 18.20
C LEU A 345 4.66 -31.77 19.05
N GLN A 346 3.82 -30.89 18.51
CA GLN A 346 3.20 -29.81 19.28
C GLN A 346 2.44 -30.37 20.50
N ASN A 347 1.61 -31.39 20.29
CA ASN A 347 0.84 -32.03 21.36
C ASN A 347 1.75 -32.67 22.42
N LEU A 348 2.88 -33.24 22.01
CA LEU A 348 3.86 -33.81 22.93
C LEU A 348 4.53 -32.72 23.79
N LEU A 349 4.92 -31.60 23.17
CA LEU A 349 5.48 -30.45 23.87
C LEU A 349 4.47 -29.82 24.84
N VAL A 350 3.19 -29.71 24.46
CA VAL A 350 2.12 -29.25 25.36
C VAL A 350 1.98 -30.18 26.56
N LYS A 351 1.85 -31.49 26.34
CA LYS A 351 1.76 -32.48 27.44
C LYS A 351 2.97 -32.44 28.37
N LEU A 352 4.16 -32.16 27.83
CA LEU A 352 5.37 -31.97 28.64
C LEU A 352 5.26 -30.72 29.51
N GLY A 353 4.87 -29.58 28.94
CA GLY A 353 4.67 -28.33 29.67
C GLY A 353 3.63 -28.46 30.78
N GLU A 354 2.48 -29.07 30.48
CA GLU A 354 1.43 -29.37 31.46
C GLU A 354 1.94 -30.28 32.59
N THR A 355 2.73 -31.31 32.26
CA THR A 355 3.35 -32.18 33.29
C THR A 355 4.24 -31.38 34.24
N LEU A 356 4.90 -30.34 33.73
CA LEU A 356 5.83 -29.49 34.48
C LEU A 356 5.12 -28.35 35.23
N GLY A 357 3.79 -28.23 35.10
CA GLY A 357 2.99 -27.23 35.79
C GLY A 357 2.79 -25.92 35.04
N PHE A 358 3.23 -25.84 33.78
CA PHE A 358 2.98 -24.67 32.93
C PHE A 358 1.57 -24.71 32.32
N ASN A 359 1.03 -23.53 32.03
CA ASN A 359 -0.09 -23.40 31.11
C ASN A 359 0.47 -23.48 29.67
N ALA A 360 0.40 -24.65 29.05
CA ALA A 360 0.99 -24.90 27.75
C ALA A 360 -0.08 -24.85 26.64
N VAL A 361 0.18 -24.06 25.59
CA VAL A 361 -0.76 -23.86 24.48
C VAL A 361 -0.04 -23.98 23.14
N THR A 362 -0.72 -24.56 22.16
CA THR A 362 -0.25 -24.50 20.77
C THR A 362 -0.63 -23.18 20.13
N GLU A 363 0.07 -22.79 19.06
CA GLU A 363 -0.38 -21.73 18.16
C GLU A 363 -0.53 -20.36 18.87
N TYR A 364 0.39 -20.02 19.78
CA TYR A 364 0.35 -18.80 20.59
C TYR A 364 0.73 -17.55 19.79
N ASP A 365 -0.12 -16.51 19.82
CA ASP A 365 0.08 -15.25 19.09
C ASP A 365 0.98 -14.28 19.87
N ILE A 366 1.98 -13.72 19.20
CA ILE A 366 2.94 -12.73 19.73
C ILE A 366 2.94 -11.43 18.91
N GLY A 367 1.75 -10.89 18.62
CA GLY A 367 1.63 -9.57 18.00
C GLY A 367 1.92 -9.61 16.49
N GLY A 368 1.30 -10.56 15.78
CA GLY A 368 1.34 -10.66 14.31
C GLY A 368 2.17 -11.82 13.78
N PHE A 369 2.78 -12.62 14.65
CA PHE A 369 3.38 -13.92 14.34
C PHE A 369 2.96 -14.93 15.41
N ARG A 370 3.13 -16.22 15.10
CA ARG A 370 2.64 -17.30 15.95
C ARG A 370 3.74 -18.29 16.27
N LEU A 371 3.87 -18.62 17.55
CA LEU A 371 4.72 -19.69 18.04
C LEU A 371 4.00 -21.02 17.94
N ASP A 372 4.72 -22.09 17.63
CA ASP A 372 4.13 -23.42 17.52
C ASP A 372 3.63 -23.93 18.88
N VAL A 373 4.42 -23.72 19.94
CA VAL A 373 4.03 -23.99 21.33
C VAL A 373 4.56 -22.89 22.25
N ALA A 374 3.78 -22.52 23.24
CA ALA A 374 4.16 -21.61 24.32
C ALA A 374 3.88 -22.26 25.67
N TRP A 375 4.79 -22.12 26.62
CA TRP A 375 4.56 -22.47 28.03
C TRP A 375 4.52 -21.18 28.85
N LEU A 376 3.42 -20.97 29.57
CA LEU A 376 3.22 -19.79 30.41
C LEU A 376 3.28 -20.17 31.89
N ASP A 377 3.88 -19.29 32.69
CA ASP A 377 3.77 -19.28 34.16
C ASP A 377 2.92 -18.08 34.57
N GLY A 378 1.65 -18.33 34.91
CA GLY A 378 0.63 -17.27 34.97
C GLY A 378 0.41 -16.62 33.60
N ASP A 379 0.64 -15.31 33.51
CA ASP A 379 0.53 -14.53 32.27
C ASP A 379 1.90 -14.33 31.57
N GLU A 380 3.01 -14.75 32.20
CA GLU A 380 4.34 -14.58 31.62
C GLU A 380 4.69 -15.74 30.68
N LEU A 381 5.20 -15.40 29.48
CA LEU A 381 5.69 -16.37 28.51
C LEU A 381 7.07 -16.88 28.94
N GLU A 382 7.12 -18.07 29.53
CA GLU A 382 8.36 -18.64 30.07
C GLU A 382 9.17 -19.38 28.98
N TYR A 383 8.50 -20.17 28.13
CA TYR A 383 9.12 -20.87 27.00
C TYR A 383 8.38 -20.59 25.68
N ALA A 384 9.15 -20.30 24.63
CA ALA A 384 8.68 -20.23 23.25
C ALA A 384 9.31 -21.35 22.42
N PHE A 385 8.48 -22.10 21.68
CA PHE A 385 8.92 -23.19 20.82
C PHE A 385 8.52 -22.95 19.36
N GLU A 386 9.44 -23.23 18.44
CA GLU A 386 9.18 -23.40 17.01
C GLU A 386 9.62 -24.80 16.57
N VAL A 387 8.81 -25.45 15.73
CA VAL A 387 9.05 -26.81 15.24
C VAL A 387 9.25 -26.79 13.73
N VAL A 388 10.43 -27.20 13.27
CA VAL A 388 10.83 -27.20 11.86
C VAL A 388 11.11 -28.62 11.36
N ILE A 389 10.09 -29.23 10.75
CA ILE A 389 10.23 -30.51 10.01
C ILE A 389 10.69 -30.22 8.58
N GLY A 390 9.78 -29.71 7.73
CA GLY A 390 10.09 -29.34 6.35
C GLY A 390 10.34 -27.84 6.12
N GLY A 391 9.98 -26.97 7.07
CA GLY A 391 9.92 -25.51 6.92
C GLY A 391 11.27 -24.76 6.98
N SER A 392 11.22 -23.42 6.95
CA SER A 392 12.41 -22.55 6.98
C SER A 392 12.95 -22.36 8.39
N VAL A 393 14.21 -22.75 8.61
CA VAL A 393 14.94 -22.51 9.87
C VAL A 393 15.06 -21.01 10.17
N ILE A 394 15.30 -20.18 9.15
CA ILE A 394 15.48 -18.73 9.31
C ILE A 394 14.19 -18.07 9.81
N GLU A 395 13.04 -18.48 9.29
CA GLU A 395 11.76 -17.89 9.73
C GLU A 395 11.42 -18.27 11.16
N ALA A 396 11.70 -19.52 11.56
CA ALA A 396 11.52 -19.98 12.93
C ALA A 396 12.43 -19.22 13.91
N LEU A 397 13.71 -19.04 13.57
CA LEU A 397 14.65 -18.24 14.36
C LEU A 397 14.17 -16.80 14.51
N TYR A 398 13.73 -16.17 13.41
CA TYR A 398 13.23 -14.80 13.43
C TYR A 398 12.01 -14.62 14.37
N ARG A 399 11.10 -15.60 14.42
CA ARG A 399 9.94 -15.57 15.34
C ARG A 399 10.38 -15.71 16.79
N LEU A 400 11.28 -16.66 17.08
CA LEU A 400 11.82 -16.87 18.41
C LEU A 400 12.57 -15.63 18.92
N GLU A 401 13.41 -15.01 18.10
CA GLU A 401 14.16 -13.81 18.45
C GLU A 401 13.26 -12.67 18.92
N ARG A 402 12.09 -12.50 18.28
CA ARG A 402 11.10 -11.48 18.63
C ARG A 402 10.17 -11.85 19.78
N SER A 403 10.14 -13.12 20.19
CA SER A 403 9.41 -13.50 21.39
C SER A 403 10.09 -12.90 22.62
N GLU A 404 9.29 -12.36 23.54
CA GLU A 404 9.75 -11.92 24.86
C GLU A 404 9.93 -13.09 25.84
N ALA A 405 9.89 -14.32 25.33
CA ALA A 405 10.03 -15.52 26.13
C ALA A 405 11.41 -15.58 26.80
N ARG A 406 11.44 -15.96 28.08
CA ARG A 406 12.70 -16.15 28.82
C ARG A 406 13.57 -17.24 28.20
N ASN A 407 12.94 -18.31 27.72
CA ASN A 407 13.60 -19.45 27.12
C ASN A 407 13.08 -19.68 25.71
N LYS A 408 13.99 -19.70 24.72
CA LYS A 408 13.65 -19.85 23.30
C LYS A 408 14.19 -21.18 22.81
N VAL A 409 13.32 -22.03 22.28
CA VAL A 409 13.66 -23.39 21.89
C VAL A 409 13.26 -23.65 20.44
N LEU A 410 14.24 -23.93 19.60
CA LEU A 410 14.04 -24.38 18.23
C LEU A 410 14.13 -25.90 18.19
N VAL A 411 13.05 -26.55 17.80
CA VAL A 411 12.97 -28.00 17.59
C VAL A 411 13.07 -28.27 16.10
N VAL A 412 14.11 -28.97 15.65
CA VAL A 412 14.41 -29.14 14.21
C VAL A 412 14.60 -30.59 13.84
N ASP A 413 14.25 -30.91 12.59
CA ASP A 413 14.63 -32.18 11.98
C ASP A 413 16.15 -32.38 12.06
N ASP A 414 16.57 -33.62 12.29
CA ASP A 414 17.98 -33.99 12.45
C ASP A 414 18.81 -33.58 11.23
N GLU A 415 18.23 -33.68 10.03
CA GLU A 415 18.88 -33.29 8.77
C GLU A 415 19.20 -31.79 8.72
N LYS A 416 18.45 -30.97 9.45
CA LYS A 416 18.60 -29.49 9.47
C LYS A 416 19.51 -28.98 10.57
N LEU A 417 20.02 -29.84 11.47
CA LEU A 417 20.90 -29.42 12.58
C LEU A 417 22.14 -28.66 12.11
N ASN A 418 22.72 -29.03 10.98
CA ASN A 418 23.90 -28.34 10.42
C ASN A 418 23.56 -26.94 9.88
N GLU A 419 22.34 -26.74 9.37
CA GLU A 419 21.88 -25.42 8.93
C GLU A 419 21.76 -24.45 10.12
N VAL A 420 21.32 -24.95 11.28
CA VAL A 420 21.10 -24.16 12.49
C VAL A 420 22.41 -23.70 13.13
N LYS A 421 23.45 -24.55 13.14
CA LYS A 421 24.76 -24.26 13.76
C LYS A 421 25.44 -22.97 13.30
N THR A 422 25.10 -22.49 12.10
CA THR A 422 25.67 -21.27 11.51
C THR A 422 24.76 -20.05 11.59
N LYS A 423 23.51 -20.22 12.03
CA LYS A 423 22.44 -19.21 11.93
C LYS A 423 21.75 -18.88 13.25
N ALA A 424 21.70 -19.82 14.20
CA ALA A 424 21.05 -19.57 15.49
C ALA A 424 21.92 -18.71 16.40
N ASN A 425 21.28 -17.73 17.05
CA ASN A 425 21.90 -16.98 18.13
C ASN A 425 22.08 -17.87 19.37
N THR A 426 23.06 -17.57 20.21
CA THR A 426 23.44 -18.40 21.38
C THR A 426 22.36 -18.47 22.46
N ASP A 427 21.39 -17.57 22.43
CA ASP A 427 20.23 -17.52 23.34
C ASP A 427 19.07 -18.43 22.90
N ILE A 428 19.14 -19.02 21.69
CA ILE A 428 18.14 -19.99 21.20
C ILE A 428 18.69 -21.40 21.35
N LYS A 429 18.02 -22.19 22.16
CA LYS A 429 18.35 -23.60 22.36
C LYS A 429 17.84 -24.44 21.20
N VAL A 430 18.68 -25.31 20.67
CA VAL A 430 18.35 -26.15 19.51
C VAL A 430 18.26 -27.60 19.96
N ILE A 431 17.11 -28.23 19.70
CA ILE A 431 16.85 -29.63 20.04
C ILE A 431 16.42 -30.37 18.77
N SER A 432 16.91 -31.59 18.61
CA SER A 432 16.55 -32.42 17.46
C SER A 432 15.22 -33.15 17.69
N ILE A 433 14.43 -33.33 16.64
CA ILE A 433 13.13 -34.02 16.73
C ILE A 433 13.29 -35.46 17.23
N SER A 434 14.30 -36.18 16.76
CA SER A 434 14.54 -37.55 17.21
C SER A 434 14.82 -37.62 18.71
N SER A 435 15.50 -36.61 19.28
CA SER A 435 15.77 -36.54 20.71
C SER A 435 14.49 -36.41 21.53
N ILE A 436 13.46 -35.74 20.99
CA ILE A 436 12.16 -35.59 21.65
C ILE A 436 11.31 -36.85 21.51
N ILE A 437 11.28 -37.46 20.33
CA ILE A 437 10.42 -38.63 20.04
C ILE A 437 10.97 -39.91 20.67
N SER A 438 12.28 -40.13 20.56
CA SER A 438 12.94 -41.36 21.03
C SER A 438 13.49 -41.26 22.46
N GLY A 439 13.59 -40.04 23.00
CA GLY A 439 14.15 -39.79 24.32
C GLY A 439 13.26 -40.29 25.46
N LYS A 440 13.88 -40.74 26.54
CA LYS A 440 13.14 -40.95 27.80
C LYS A 440 12.62 -39.60 28.29
N LYS A 441 11.38 -39.54 28.78
CA LYS A 441 10.72 -38.28 29.24
C LYS A 441 11.63 -37.39 30.11
N ALA A 442 12.37 -37.98 31.07
CA ALA A 442 13.29 -37.24 31.95
C ALA A 442 14.48 -36.60 31.21
N GLU A 443 14.95 -37.22 30.13
CA GLU A 443 16.07 -36.74 29.32
C GLU A 443 15.62 -35.59 28.41
N VAL A 444 14.43 -35.71 27.80
CA VAL A 444 13.80 -34.63 27.03
C VAL A 444 13.58 -33.40 27.90
N ILE A 445 13.04 -33.59 29.11
CA ILE A 445 12.84 -32.50 30.07
C ILE A 445 14.17 -31.82 30.42
N ARG A 446 15.22 -32.60 30.72
CA ARG A 446 16.55 -32.04 31.01
C ARG A 446 17.08 -31.25 29.81
N GLN A 447 16.90 -31.77 28.60
CA GLN A 447 17.30 -31.09 27.37
C GLN A 447 16.46 -29.86 27.04
N ILE A 448 15.28 -29.65 27.63
CA ILE A 448 14.52 -28.41 27.46
C ILE A 448 14.93 -27.40 28.53
N LEU A 449 15.03 -27.83 29.79
CA LEU A 449 15.24 -26.95 30.94
C LEU A 449 16.71 -26.54 31.21
N SER A 450 17.70 -27.24 30.65
CA SER A 450 19.13 -26.90 30.84
C SER A 450 19.59 -25.66 30.09
#